data_AF-A0A2R6HH56-F1
#
_entry.id   AF-A0A2R6HH56-F1
#
_cell.length_a   1.000
_cell.length_b   1.000
_cell.length_c   1.000
_cell.angle_alpha   90.00
_cell.angle_beta   90.00
_cell.angle_gamma   90.00
#
_symmetry.space_group_name_H-M   'P 1'
#
loop_
_entity.id
_entity.type
_entity.pdbx_description
1 polymer ?
#
loop_
_entity_poly.entity_id
_entity_poly.type
_entity_poly.pdbx_seq_one_letter_code
_entity_poly.pdbx_strand_id
1 'polypeptide(L)'
;MRDPRAELAERIAGEVALSEDPGATLRKWREEFDVTQTDLADELDVSASVVSDYESGRRENPGVQVVSRVVGGLLSIDERRGGDRVRQHARVLSAGFDRDVVHDLREYSATVPLRRFHRAVDAETVVAGTAESIAGHTVINSVEAIKRLSSEEFYRLYGQSTNRAL
;
A
#
# COMPACT_ATOMS: atom_id res chain seq x y z
N MET A 1 -16.99 -13.35 1.44
CA MET A 1 -15.77 -12.54 1.25
C MET A 1 -14.69 -13.18 2.10
N ARG A 2 -13.50 -13.41 1.55
CA ARG A 2 -12.35 -13.81 2.38
C ARG A 2 -11.94 -12.61 3.24
N ASP A 3 -11.25 -12.91 4.33
CA ASP A 3 -10.71 -11.89 5.24
C ASP A 3 -9.65 -11.05 4.51
N PRO A 4 -9.80 -9.71 4.38
CA PRO A 4 -8.83 -8.86 3.67
C PRO A 4 -7.42 -8.94 4.25
N ARG A 5 -7.30 -9.22 5.54
CA ARG A 5 -6.01 -9.44 6.21
C ARG A 5 -5.33 -10.70 5.68
N ALA A 6 -6.09 -11.80 5.55
CA ALA A 6 -5.59 -13.07 5.03
C ALA A 6 -5.20 -12.96 3.55
N GLU A 7 -6.00 -12.27 2.73
CA GLU A 7 -5.67 -12.03 1.32
C GLU A 7 -4.39 -11.20 1.18
N LEU A 8 -4.22 -10.14 1.98
CA LEU A 8 -2.97 -9.36 1.98
C LEU A 8 -1.79 -10.21 2.44
N ALA A 9 -1.95 -11.04 3.46
CA ALA A 9 -0.90 -11.94 3.93
C ALA A 9 -0.45 -12.93 2.85
N GLU A 10 -1.41 -13.58 2.17
CA GLU A 10 -1.15 -14.50 1.06
C GLU A 10 -0.40 -13.80 -0.07
N ARG A 11 -0.81 -12.57 -0.42
CA ARG A 11 -0.16 -11.78 -1.45
C ARG A 11 1.29 -11.44 -1.09
N ILE A 12 1.53 -10.91 0.11
CA ILE A 12 2.88 -10.54 0.56
C ILE A 12 3.79 -11.77 0.58
N ALA A 13 3.32 -12.86 1.19
CA ALA A 13 4.10 -14.09 1.29
C ALA A 13 4.41 -14.69 -0.09
N GLY A 14 3.44 -14.67 -1.01
CA GLY A 14 3.63 -15.11 -2.40
C GLY A 14 4.64 -14.26 -3.16
N GLU A 15 4.57 -12.93 -3.03
CA GLU A 15 5.54 -12.02 -3.66
C GLU A 15 6.96 -12.25 -3.14
N VAL A 16 7.13 -12.39 -1.82
CA VAL A 16 8.44 -12.71 -1.22
C VAL A 16 8.97 -14.06 -1.71
N ALA A 17 8.12 -15.08 -1.78
CA ALA A 17 8.52 -16.43 -2.18
C ALA A 17 8.91 -16.55 -3.67
N LEU A 18 8.35 -15.70 -4.53
CA LEU A 18 8.60 -15.70 -5.97
C LEU A 18 9.66 -14.67 -6.41
N SER A 19 10.16 -13.85 -5.48
CA SER A 19 11.12 -12.79 -5.77
C SER A 19 12.54 -13.33 -6.00
N GLU A 20 13.26 -12.69 -6.92
CA GLU A 20 14.71 -12.91 -7.11
C GLU A 20 15.53 -12.35 -5.94
N ASP A 21 14.99 -11.37 -5.21
CA ASP A 21 15.55 -10.83 -3.97
C ASP A 21 14.48 -10.78 -2.86
N PRO A 22 14.28 -11.90 -2.14
CA PRO A 22 13.31 -11.96 -1.05
C PRO A 22 13.61 -10.98 0.10
N GLY A 23 14.89 -10.69 0.36
CA GLY A 23 15.31 -9.76 1.42
C GLY A 23 14.88 -8.33 1.09
N ALA A 24 15.17 -7.86 -0.12
CA ALA A 24 14.70 -6.57 -0.60
C ALA A 24 13.17 -6.48 -0.68
N THR A 25 12.50 -7.60 -0.98
CA THR A 25 11.02 -7.66 -1.03
C THR A 25 10.40 -7.54 0.36
N LEU A 26 10.98 -8.18 1.38
CA LEU A 26 10.57 -7.99 2.78
C LEU A 26 10.77 -6.53 3.20
N ARG A 27 11.91 -5.94 2.84
CA ARG A 27 12.20 -4.53 3.10
C ARG A 27 11.15 -3.60 2.46
N LYS A 28 10.84 -3.82 1.18
CA LYS A 28 9.80 -3.08 0.45
C LYS A 28 8.49 -3.11 1.22
N TRP A 29 8.02 -4.30 1.61
CA TRP A 29 6.76 -4.44 2.34
C TRP A 29 6.80 -3.80 3.73
N ARG A 30 7.93 -3.89 4.45
CA ARG A 30 8.09 -3.17 5.72
C ARG A 30 7.96 -1.65 5.53
N GLU A 31 8.62 -1.11 4.51
CA GLU A 31 8.58 0.33 4.19
C GLU A 31 7.18 0.76 3.72
N GLU A 32 6.49 -0.06 2.92
CA GLU A 32 5.10 0.19 2.51
C GLU A 32 4.11 0.21 3.68
N PHE A 33 4.44 -0.42 4.80
CA PHE A 33 3.66 -0.38 6.03
C PHE A 33 4.06 0.79 6.95
N ASP A 34 5.02 1.63 6.55
CA ASP A 34 5.69 2.64 7.40
C ASP A 34 6.21 2.05 8.73
N VAL A 35 6.74 0.83 8.67
CA VAL A 35 7.28 0.15 9.85
C VAL A 35 8.80 0.31 9.86
N THR A 36 9.37 0.72 11.00
CA THR A 36 10.83 0.78 11.13
C THR A 36 11.41 -0.61 11.39
N GLN A 37 12.71 -0.83 11.15
CA GLN A 37 13.35 -2.09 11.52
C GLN A 37 13.24 -2.38 13.02
N THR A 38 13.29 -1.34 13.86
CA THR A 38 13.11 -1.43 15.31
C THR A 38 11.68 -1.87 15.66
N ASP A 39 10.66 -1.21 15.11
CA ASP A 39 9.26 -1.58 15.37
C ASP A 39 8.97 -3.05 15.02
N LEU A 40 9.49 -3.50 13.87
CA LEU A 40 9.32 -4.89 13.45
C LEU A 40 10.12 -5.85 14.35
N ALA A 41 11.34 -5.49 14.75
CA ALA A 41 12.15 -6.31 15.62
C ALA A 41 11.51 -6.50 17.01
N ASP A 42 10.95 -5.42 17.56
CA ASP A 42 10.23 -5.43 18.83
C ASP A 42 8.97 -6.32 18.74
N GLU A 43 8.20 -6.24 17.64
CA GLU A 43 7.05 -7.12 17.40
C GLU A 43 7.45 -8.59 17.28
N LEU A 44 8.62 -8.86 16.71
CA LEU A 44 9.11 -10.21 16.47
C LEU A 44 9.92 -10.79 17.63
N ASP A 45 10.17 -10.03 18.70
CA ASP A 45 11.05 -10.40 19.82
C ASP A 45 12.45 -10.83 19.34
N VAL A 46 13.06 -9.99 18.50
CA VAL A 46 14.43 -10.15 17.98
C VAL A 46 15.17 -8.81 18.01
N SER A 47 16.47 -8.79 17.73
CA SER A 47 17.20 -7.52 17.57
C SER A 47 16.96 -6.90 16.18
N ALA A 48 16.99 -5.57 16.10
CA ALA A 48 16.91 -4.84 14.82
C ALA A 48 17.99 -5.28 13.81
N SER A 49 19.15 -5.76 14.29
CA SER A 49 20.19 -6.33 13.44
C SER A 49 19.74 -7.60 12.71
N VAL A 50 18.89 -8.44 13.33
CA VAL A 50 18.35 -9.65 12.69
C VAL A 50 17.44 -9.27 11.52
N VAL A 51 16.58 -8.26 11.71
CA VAL A 51 15.74 -7.73 10.63
C VAL A 51 16.61 -7.17 9.51
N SER A 52 17.61 -6.33 9.84
CA SER A 52 18.57 -5.78 8.88
C SER A 52 19.34 -6.86 8.12
N ASP A 53 19.74 -7.95 8.77
CA ASP A 53 20.47 -9.06 8.14
C ASP A 53 19.65 -9.74 7.03
N TYR A 54 18.35 -9.93 7.24
CA TYR A 54 17.46 -10.47 6.20
C TYR A 54 17.23 -9.45 5.09
N GLU A 55 16.93 -8.20 5.43
CA GLU A 55 16.63 -7.15 4.44
C GLU A 55 17.81 -6.75 3.56
N SER A 56 19.03 -6.97 4.04
CA SER A 56 20.27 -6.71 3.29
C SER A 56 20.80 -7.90 2.50
N GLY A 57 20.15 -9.06 2.59
CA GLY A 57 20.61 -10.29 1.96
C GLY A 57 21.84 -10.93 2.63
N ARG A 58 22.32 -10.41 3.78
CA ARG A 58 23.37 -11.08 4.58
C ARG A 58 22.96 -12.48 5.04
N ARG A 59 21.65 -12.68 5.23
CA ARG A 59 21.04 -14.00 5.35
C ARG A 59 20.28 -14.31 4.06
N GLU A 60 20.86 -15.16 3.25
CA GLU A 60 20.24 -15.61 2.00
C GLU A 60 18.95 -16.39 2.29
N ASN A 61 17.93 -16.16 1.46
CA ASN A 61 16.65 -16.88 1.44
C ASN A 61 15.96 -17.07 2.81
N PRO A 62 15.12 -16.11 3.26
CA PRO A 62 14.32 -16.30 4.46
C PRO A 62 13.42 -17.53 4.31
N GLY A 63 13.52 -18.49 5.24
CA GLY A 63 12.65 -19.66 5.26
C GLY A 63 11.19 -19.30 5.51
N VAL A 64 10.27 -20.22 5.18
CA VAL A 64 8.82 -20.00 5.28
C VAL A 64 8.34 -19.49 6.65
N GLN A 65 8.99 -19.93 7.74
CA GLN A 65 8.66 -19.45 9.09
C GLN A 65 9.06 -17.99 9.32
N VAL A 66 10.18 -17.55 8.75
CA VAL A 66 10.63 -16.15 8.83
C VAL A 66 9.65 -15.27 8.06
N VAL A 67 9.30 -15.66 6.83
CA VAL A 67 8.31 -14.94 6.01
C VAL A 67 6.98 -14.83 6.76
N SER A 68 6.46 -15.95 7.27
CA SER A 68 5.19 -15.96 8.01
C SER A 68 5.23 -15.05 9.24
N ARG A 69 6.33 -15.04 10.02
CA ARG A 69 6.49 -14.16 11.17
C ARG A 69 6.54 -12.69 10.77
N VAL A 70 7.33 -12.33 9.76
CA VAL A 70 7.44 -10.93 9.30
C VAL A 70 6.10 -10.43 8.79
N VAL A 71 5.44 -11.18 7.91
CA VAL A 71 4.12 -10.82 7.38
C VAL A 71 3.09 -10.67 8.50
N GLY A 72 3.04 -11.63 9.42
CA GLY A 72 2.17 -11.57 10.59
C GLY A 72 2.45 -10.34 11.46
N GLY A 73 3.73 -10.04 11.72
CA GLY A 73 4.14 -8.87 12.50
C GLY A 73 3.75 -7.54 11.85
N LEU A 74 3.96 -7.39 10.54
CA LEU A 74 3.53 -6.19 9.81
C LEU A 74 2.02 -5.96 9.90
N LEU A 75 1.23 -7.04 9.73
CA LEU A 75 -0.22 -6.97 9.83
C LEU A 75 -0.68 -6.65 11.26
N SER A 76 -0.08 -7.26 12.28
CA SER A 76 -0.37 -6.95 13.69
C SER A 76 -0.05 -5.49 14.04
N ILE A 77 1.06 -4.95 13.53
CA ILE A 77 1.42 -3.53 13.72
C ILE A 77 0.40 -2.62 13.03
N ASP A 78 0.02 -2.90 11.78
CA ASP A 78 -1.01 -2.13 11.06
C ASP A 78 -2.33 -2.14 11.83
N GLU A 79 -2.80 -3.31 12.27
CA GLU A 79 -4.04 -3.46 13.05
C GLU A 79 -4.04 -2.60 14.32
N ARG A 80 -2.92 -2.59 15.07
CA ARG A 80 -2.79 -1.72 16.26
C ARG A 80 -2.75 -0.24 15.92
N ARG A 81 -2.22 0.14 14.75
CA ARG A 81 -2.23 1.51 14.21
C ARG A 81 -3.57 1.90 13.58
N GLY A 82 -4.54 0.99 13.60
CA GLY A 82 -5.89 1.22 13.14
C GLY A 82 -6.24 0.51 11.84
N GLY A 83 -5.32 -0.20 11.18
CA GLY A 83 -5.60 -1.10 10.04
C GLY A 83 -5.72 -0.40 8.68
N ASP A 84 -5.00 0.70 8.47
CA ASP A 84 -5.14 1.51 7.26
C ASP A 84 -4.61 0.80 6.02
N ARG A 85 -3.50 0.05 6.13
CA ARG A 85 -2.88 -0.66 5.00
C ARG A 85 -3.75 -1.82 4.54
N VAL A 86 -4.28 -2.62 5.47
CA VAL A 86 -5.22 -3.70 5.15
C VAL A 86 -6.48 -3.15 4.47
N ARG A 87 -7.07 -2.06 5.00
CA ARG A 87 -8.25 -1.44 4.38
C ARG A 87 -7.96 -0.85 3.00
N GLN A 88 -6.82 -0.20 2.82
CA GLN A 88 -6.38 0.32 1.52
C GLN A 88 -6.30 -0.80 0.48
N HIS A 89 -5.66 -1.92 0.84
CA HIS A 89 -5.58 -3.07 -0.04
C HIS A 89 -6.97 -3.61 -0.41
N ALA A 90 -7.84 -3.77 0.59
CA ALA A 90 -9.20 -4.24 0.39
C ALA A 90 -9.99 -3.34 -0.59
N ARG A 91 -9.85 -2.02 -0.49
CA ARG A 91 -10.52 -1.06 -1.39
C ARG A 91 -10.04 -1.20 -2.84
N VAL A 92 -8.72 -1.27 -3.04
CA VAL A 92 -8.12 -1.42 -4.38
C VAL A 92 -8.55 -2.73 -5.04
N LEU A 93 -8.47 -3.84 -4.31
CA LEU A 93 -8.92 -5.14 -4.82
C LEU A 93 -10.41 -5.17 -5.11
N SER A 94 -11.23 -4.59 -4.23
CA SER A 94 -12.69 -4.53 -4.42
C SER A 94 -13.08 -3.70 -5.65
N ALA A 95 -12.25 -2.71 -6.02
CA ALA A 95 -12.40 -1.93 -7.24
C ALA A 95 -11.87 -2.65 -8.51
N GLY A 96 -11.33 -3.88 -8.35
CA GLY A 96 -10.82 -4.70 -9.45
C GLY A 96 -9.45 -4.27 -9.95
N PHE A 97 -8.66 -3.56 -9.14
CA PHE A 97 -7.34 -3.08 -9.51
C PHE A 97 -6.22 -3.89 -8.87
N ASP A 98 -5.08 -3.91 -9.55
CA ASP A 98 -3.80 -4.31 -8.97
C ASP A 98 -3.17 -3.14 -8.20
N ARG A 99 -2.53 -3.41 -7.05
CA ARG A 99 -1.80 -2.39 -6.27
C ARG A 99 -0.61 -1.80 -7.02
N ASP A 100 -0.04 -2.54 -7.97
CA ASP A 100 1.05 -2.03 -8.81
C ASP A 100 0.57 -0.93 -9.77
N VAL A 101 -0.75 -0.89 -10.03
CA VAL A 101 -1.39 0.10 -10.90
C VAL A 101 -2.07 1.19 -10.06
N VAL A 102 -2.85 0.80 -9.05
CA VAL A 102 -3.59 1.71 -8.17
C VAL A 102 -3.13 1.51 -6.74
N HIS A 103 -2.46 2.51 -6.17
CA HIS A 103 -1.91 2.44 -4.83
C HIS A 103 -3.00 2.65 -3.76
N ASP A 104 -3.90 3.61 -3.93
CA ASP A 104 -5.09 3.80 -3.08
C ASP A 104 -6.27 4.25 -3.93
N LEU A 105 -7.46 3.90 -3.48
CA LEU A 105 -8.72 4.41 -4.00
C LEU A 105 -9.65 4.60 -2.80
N ARG A 106 -10.09 5.84 -2.60
CA ARG A 106 -10.92 6.17 -1.44
C ARG A 106 -11.95 7.23 -1.76
N GLU A 107 -13.18 6.92 -1.38
CA GLU A 107 -14.28 7.88 -1.30
C GLU A 107 -14.31 8.50 0.11
N TYR A 108 -14.55 9.80 0.19
CA TYR A 108 -14.67 10.52 1.45
C TYR A 108 -16.13 10.56 1.90
N SER A 109 -16.35 10.56 3.22
CA SER A 109 -17.71 10.65 3.79
C SER A 109 -18.35 12.02 3.61
N ALA A 110 -17.55 13.06 3.36
CA ALA A 110 -17.96 14.42 3.02
C ALA A 110 -16.90 15.05 2.11
N THR A 111 -17.30 16.06 1.33
CA THR A 111 -16.36 16.78 0.47
C THR A 111 -15.27 17.46 1.31
N VAL A 112 -14.04 17.38 0.83
CA VAL A 112 -12.87 18.00 1.46
C VAL A 112 -12.50 19.25 0.65
N PRO A 113 -12.34 20.43 1.29
CA PRO A 113 -11.89 21.63 0.59
C PRO A 113 -10.56 21.41 -0.12
N LEU A 114 -10.45 21.81 -1.39
CA LEU A 114 -9.28 21.55 -2.22
C LEU A 114 -8.00 22.13 -1.59
N ARG A 115 -8.11 23.30 -0.95
CA ARG A 115 -7.01 23.95 -0.21
C ARG A 115 -6.45 23.06 0.93
N ARG A 116 -7.32 22.29 1.60
CA ARG A 116 -6.89 21.37 2.67
C ARG A 116 -6.13 20.20 2.07
N PHE A 117 -6.61 19.65 0.96
CA PHE A 117 -5.94 18.57 0.25
C PHE A 117 -4.57 19.01 -0.26
N HIS A 118 -4.48 20.17 -0.94
CA HIS A 118 -3.20 20.71 -1.43
C HIS A 118 -2.15 20.83 -0.32
N ARG A 119 -2.54 21.35 0.85
CA ARG A 119 -1.62 21.45 2.00
C ARG A 119 -1.20 20.08 2.54
N ALA A 120 -2.07 19.08 2.50
CA ALA A 120 -1.76 17.76 3.04
C ALA A 120 -0.75 16.97 2.19
N VAL A 121 -0.64 17.30 0.91
CA VAL A 121 0.26 16.62 -0.05
C VAL A 121 1.37 17.55 -0.57
N ASP A 122 1.52 18.73 0.02
CA ASP A 122 2.44 19.79 -0.41
C ASP A 122 2.34 20.09 -1.92
N ALA A 123 1.10 20.20 -2.43
CA ALA A 123 0.84 20.40 -3.85
C ALA A 123 1.27 21.78 -4.35
N GLU A 124 1.91 21.80 -5.52
CA GLU A 124 2.16 23.01 -6.31
C GLU A 124 1.09 23.17 -7.39
N THR A 125 0.45 24.34 -7.44
CA THR A 125 -0.55 24.63 -8.47
C THR A 125 0.11 25.12 -9.75
N VAL A 126 0.16 24.27 -10.77
CA VAL A 126 0.69 24.64 -12.10
C VAL A 126 -0.34 25.43 -12.91
N VAL A 127 -1.62 25.04 -12.83
CA VAL A 127 -2.73 25.71 -13.52
C VAL A 127 -3.90 25.88 -12.55
N ALA A 128 -4.49 27.07 -12.52
CA ALA A 128 -5.66 27.34 -11.70
C ALA A 128 -6.89 26.60 -12.25
N GLY A 129 -7.53 25.80 -11.40
CA GLY A 129 -8.81 25.14 -11.69
C GLY A 129 -10.00 25.87 -11.06
N THR A 130 -11.21 25.41 -11.37
CA THR A 130 -12.47 25.93 -10.80
C THR A 130 -13.01 25.12 -9.63
N ALA A 131 -12.40 23.96 -9.33
CA ALA A 131 -12.85 23.09 -8.26
C ALA A 131 -12.53 23.69 -6.87
N GLU A 132 -13.51 23.66 -5.98
CA GLU A 132 -13.35 24.16 -4.60
C GLU A 132 -13.19 23.04 -3.56
N SER A 133 -13.65 21.83 -3.89
CA SER A 133 -13.63 20.67 -3.02
C SER A 133 -13.57 19.37 -3.82
N ILE A 134 -13.15 18.28 -3.17
CA ILE A 134 -13.06 16.93 -3.74
C ILE A 134 -13.86 15.94 -2.88
N ALA A 135 -14.45 14.93 -3.49
CA ALA A 135 -15.22 13.87 -2.83
C ALA A 135 -14.43 12.57 -2.61
N GLY A 136 -13.22 12.46 -3.16
CA GLY A 136 -12.37 11.30 -2.99
C GLY A 136 -11.00 11.49 -3.63
N HIS A 137 -10.21 10.43 -3.66
CA HIS A 137 -8.95 10.40 -4.40
C HIS A 137 -8.60 8.98 -4.88
N THR A 138 -7.74 8.91 -5.88
CA THR A 138 -7.12 7.67 -6.33
C THR A 138 -5.66 7.95 -6.67
N VAL A 139 -4.75 7.22 -6.03
CA VAL A 139 -3.30 7.35 -6.27
C VAL A 139 -2.89 6.25 -7.23
N ILE A 140 -2.25 6.59 -8.34
CA ILE A 140 -1.87 5.63 -9.38
C ILE A 140 -0.39 5.64 -9.69
N ASN A 141 0.11 4.51 -10.16
CA ASN A 141 1.32 4.46 -10.97
C ASN A 141 0.94 4.75 -12.42
N SER A 142 1.16 5.98 -12.88
CA SER A 142 0.73 6.41 -14.22
C SER A 142 1.34 5.58 -15.35
N VAL A 143 2.59 5.14 -15.20
CA VAL A 143 3.28 4.31 -16.19
C VAL A 143 2.65 2.93 -16.29
N GLU A 144 2.40 2.27 -15.16
CA GLU A 144 1.76 0.94 -15.17
C GLU A 144 0.27 1.02 -15.53
N ALA A 145 -0.41 2.10 -15.15
CA ALA A 145 -1.78 2.36 -15.57
C ALA A 145 -1.92 2.45 -17.10
N ILE A 146 -1.06 3.23 -17.76
CA ILE A 146 -1.08 3.37 -19.23
C ILE A 146 -0.76 2.05 -19.94
N LYS A 147 0.14 1.24 -19.38
CA LYS A 147 0.56 -0.03 -20.00
C LYS A 147 -0.46 -1.16 -19.83
N ARG A 148 -1.13 -1.22 -18.68
CA ARG A 148 -1.89 -2.40 -18.26
C ARG A 148 -3.39 -2.22 -18.27
N LEU A 149 -3.90 -1.00 -18.05
CA LEU A 149 -5.35 -0.80 -18.00
C LEU A 149 -5.93 -0.75 -19.41
N SER A 150 -7.01 -1.50 -19.61
CA SER A 150 -7.90 -1.30 -20.75
C SER A 150 -8.64 0.05 -20.63
N SER A 151 -9.21 0.51 -21.75
CA SER A 151 -10.04 1.72 -21.75
C SER A 151 -11.20 1.65 -20.76
N GLU A 152 -11.77 0.46 -20.54
CA GLU A 152 -12.86 0.27 -19.57
C GLU A 152 -12.37 0.37 -18.13
N GLU A 153 -11.24 -0.27 -17.79
CA GLU A 153 -10.67 -0.22 -16.45
C GLU A 153 -10.15 1.18 -16.10
N PHE A 154 -9.70 1.95 -17.09
CA PHE A 154 -9.33 3.35 -16.90
C PHE A 154 -10.48 4.18 -16.34
N TYR A 155 -11.72 3.95 -16.80
CA TYR A 155 -12.89 4.65 -16.25
C TYR A 155 -13.15 4.32 -14.79
N ARG A 156 -12.75 3.13 -14.31
CA ARG A 156 -12.90 2.75 -12.90
C ARG A 156 -11.99 3.59 -11.99
N LEU A 157 -10.95 4.24 -12.52
CA LEU A 157 -10.09 5.16 -11.76
C LEU A 157 -10.86 6.36 -11.22
N TYR A 158 -12.00 6.72 -11.84
CA TYR A 158 -12.85 7.79 -11.33
C TYR A 158 -13.68 7.38 -10.10
N GLY A 159 -13.63 6.11 -9.68
CA GLY A 159 -14.38 5.65 -8.51
C GLY A 159 -15.88 5.89 -8.64
N GLN A 160 -16.52 6.43 -7.60
CA GLN A 160 -17.95 6.74 -7.62
C GLN A 160 -18.28 8.14 -8.19
N SER A 161 -17.29 9.02 -8.30
CA SER A 161 -17.47 10.40 -8.76
C SER A 161 -16.20 10.97 -9.38
N THR A 162 -16.35 11.69 -10.48
CA THR A 162 -15.25 12.43 -11.12
C THR A 162 -14.78 13.64 -10.30
N ASN A 163 -15.51 14.06 -9.27
CA ASN A 163 -15.06 15.12 -8.36
C ASN A 163 -14.00 14.60 -7.38
N ARG A 164 -12.78 14.35 -7.86
CA ARG A 164 -11.71 13.74 -7.07
C ARG A 164 -10.32 14.21 -7.49
N ALA A 165 -9.33 13.91 -6.65
CA ALA A 165 -7.92 13.96 -7.03
C ALA A 165 -7.47 12.63 -7.65
N LEU A 166 -6.64 12.70 -8.70
CA LEU A 166 -6.06 11.56 -9.42
C LEU A 166 -4.56 11.83 -9.65
#